data_AF-A0A961HEY7-F1
#
_entry.id   AF-A0A961HEY7-F1
#
_cell.length_a   1.000
_cell.length_b   1.000
_cell.length_c   1.000
_cell.angle_alpha   90.00
_cell.angle_beta   90.00
_cell.angle_gamma   90.00
#
_symmetry.space_group_name_H-M   'P 1'
#
loop_
_entity.id
_entity.type
_entity.pdbx_description
1 polymer ?
#
loop_
_entity_poly.entity_id
_entity_poly.type
_entity_poly.pdbx_seq_one_letter_code
_entity_poly.pdbx_strand_id
1 'polypeptide(L)'
;MTSQLDTGAAPAPATQWRDRKRYLWLFALVPPTALFVLLPVIWGVNQLGWTAASQVFFWVGPFLIYVLLPALDIRFGRDGQNPPDDVMAYLENDRYYRYCTYIFIPFQYATVIFGAYAFTATDLSWLGYEGGLSWAGKLGLALSVGVL
;
A
#
# COMPACT_ATOMS: atom_id res chain seq x y z
N MET A 1 39.22 35.94 -12.13
CA MET A 1 38.27 36.75 -11.36
C MET A 1 37.69 35.88 -10.25
N THR A 2 38.22 36.11 -9.05
CA THR A 2 37.74 35.80 -7.69
C THR A 2 36.76 34.64 -7.47
N SER A 3 37.34 33.51 -7.07
CA SER A 3 36.76 32.54 -6.13
C SER A 3 36.45 33.26 -4.80
N GLN A 4 35.19 33.57 -4.53
CA GLN A 4 34.72 33.96 -3.21
C GLN A 4 34.50 32.67 -2.41
N LEU A 5 35.43 32.36 -1.52
CA LEU A 5 35.26 31.35 -0.49
C LEU A 5 34.37 31.98 0.57
N ASP A 6 33.13 31.51 0.69
CA ASP A 6 32.23 31.89 1.78
C ASP A 6 32.88 31.47 3.11
N THR A 7 33.47 32.46 3.77
CA THR A 7 34.09 32.34 5.08
C THR A 7 33.01 32.25 6.15
N GLY A 8 32.91 31.09 6.80
CA GLY A 8 32.64 31.02 8.24
C GLY A 8 31.25 31.47 8.71
N ALA A 9 30.18 31.20 7.96
CA ALA A 9 28.87 31.11 8.60
C ALA A 9 28.86 29.85 9.47
N ALA A 10 28.83 30.03 10.79
CA ALA A 10 28.55 28.93 11.72
C ALA A 10 27.28 28.21 11.23
N PRO A 11 27.23 26.86 11.22
CA PRO A 11 26.04 26.16 10.80
C PRO A 11 24.90 26.66 11.68
N ALA A 12 23.92 27.32 11.06
CA ALA A 12 22.66 27.61 11.73
C ALA A 12 22.22 26.30 12.39
N PRO A 13 21.83 26.29 13.68
CA PRO A 13 21.48 25.05 14.36
C PRO A 13 20.50 24.32 13.46
N ALA A 14 20.90 23.13 12.98
CA ALA A 14 20.12 22.35 12.05
C ALA A 14 18.70 22.36 12.58
N THR A 15 17.81 23.08 11.88
CA THR A 15 16.43 23.19 12.30
C THR A 15 15.97 21.76 12.40
N GLN A 16 15.63 21.32 13.60
CA GLN A 16 15.37 19.92 13.91
C GLN A 16 14.20 19.49 13.02
N TRP A 17 14.52 18.94 11.85
CA TRP A 17 13.55 18.65 10.82
C TRP A 17 12.61 17.60 11.40
N ARG A 18 11.31 17.87 11.31
CA ARG A 18 10.29 17.02 11.89
C ARG A 18 9.34 16.57 10.80
N ASP A 19 9.30 15.27 10.58
CA ASP A 19 8.28 14.65 9.75
C ASP A 19 6.89 14.83 10.41
N ARG A 20 6.09 15.76 9.89
CA ARG A 20 4.70 15.99 10.35
C ARG A 20 3.77 14.86 9.94
N LYS A 21 4.16 14.07 8.93
CA LYS A 21 3.40 12.99 8.30
C LYS A 21 3.97 11.62 8.63
N ARG A 22 4.84 11.51 9.65
CA ARG A 22 5.44 10.25 10.10
C ARG A 22 4.43 9.11 10.18
N TYR A 23 3.27 9.35 10.77
CA TYR A 23 2.23 8.32 10.92
C TYR A 23 1.59 7.85 9.62
N LEU A 24 1.67 8.65 8.54
CA LEU A 24 1.17 8.26 7.22
C LEU A 24 2.01 7.16 6.60
N TRP A 25 3.22 6.88 7.08
CA TRP A 25 4.02 5.74 6.62
C TRP A 25 3.34 4.39 6.85
N LEU A 26 2.44 4.28 7.85
CA LEU A 26 1.64 3.08 8.01
C LEU A 26 0.65 2.85 6.86
N PHE A 27 0.27 3.89 6.10
CA PHE A 27 -0.55 3.72 4.91
C PHE A 27 0.20 3.01 3.77
N ALA A 28 1.53 2.90 3.83
CA ALA A 28 2.29 2.02 2.93
C ALA A 28 1.90 0.54 3.10
N LEU A 29 1.22 0.16 4.18
CA LEU A 29 0.68 -1.18 4.38
C LEU A 29 -0.65 -1.40 3.68
N VAL A 30 -1.30 -0.36 3.14
CA VAL A 30 -2.57 -0.53 2.44
C VAL A 30 -2.42 -1.46 1.22
N PRO A 31 -1.46 -1.27 0.28
CA PRO A 31 -1.28 -2.19 -0.84
C PRO A 31 -1.14 -3.68 -0.43
N PRO A 32 -0.21 -4.08 0.46
CA PRO A 32 -0.03 -5.50 0.81
C PRO A 32 -1.14 -6.06 1.70
N THR A 33 -2.07 -5.24 2.22
CA THR A 33 -3.17 -5.70 3.10
C THR A 33 -4.56 -5.50 2.52
N ALA A 34 -4.71 -4.75 1.43
CA ALA A 34 -6.00 -4.37 0.85
C ALA A 34 -6.89 -5.59 0.58
N LEU A 35 -6.32 -6.68 0.08
CA LEU A 35 -7.04 -7.91 -0.18
C LEU A 35 -7.64 -8.49 1.09
N PHE A 36 -6.84 -8.59 2.17
CA PHE A 36 -7.29 -9.12 3.47
C PHE A 36 -8.36 -8.24 4.12
N VAL A 37 -8.22 -6.91 4.00
CA VAL A 37 -9.22 -5.95 4.50
C VAL A 37 -10.57 -6.13 3.80
N LEU A 38 -10.56 -6.52 2.52
CA LEU A 38 -11.78 -6.74 1.75
C LEU A 38 -12.41 -8.12 1.95
N LEU A 39 -11.71 -9.13 2.48
CA LEU A 39 -12.28 -10.48 2.67
C LEU A 39 -13.56 -10.50 3.52
N PRO A 40 -13.64 -9.81 4.68
CA PRO A 40 -14.89 -9.75 5.45
C PRO A 40 -16.04 -9.07 4.70
N VAL A 41 -15.72 -8.07 3.87
CA VAL A 41 -16.70 -7.36 3.02
C VAL A 41 -17.23 -8.31 1.95
N ILE A 42 -16.34 -9.01 1.25
CA ILE A 42 -16.68 -10.03 0.24
C ILE A 42 -17.56 -11.11 0.87
N TRP A 43 -17.15 -11.64 2.02
CA TRP A 43 -17.91 -12.63 2.76
C TRP A 43 -19.32 -12.12 3.10
N GLY A 44 -19.44 -10.91 3.66
CA GLY A 44 -20.72 -10.32 4.02
C GLY A 44 -21.64 -10.09 2.81
N VAL A 45 -21.11 -9.61 1.69
CA VAL A 45 -21.86 -9.46 0.43
C VAL A 45 -22.32 -10.81 -0.11
N ASN A 46 -21.50 -11.85 0.02
CA ASN A 46 -21.88 -13.21 -0.37
C ASN A 46 -22.99 -13.78 0.52
N GLN A 47 -23.01 -13.47 1.82
CA GLN A 47 -24.13 -13.86 2.71
C GLN A 47 -25.47 -13.25 2.28
N LEU A 48 -25.45 -12.12 1.57
CA LEU A 48 -26.65 -11.49 1.00
C LEU A 48 -27.06 -12.08 -0.36
N GLY A 49 -26.36 -13.11 -0.85
CA GLY A 49 -26.58 -13.74 -2.15
C GLY A 49 -25.94 -13.02 -3.33
N TRP A 50 -25.12 -11.99 -3.10
CA TRP A 50 -24.56 -11.14 -4.15
C TRP A 50 -23.18 -11.62 -4.61
N THR A 51 -23.06 -12.93 -4.86
CA THR A 51 -21.78 -13.60 -5.18
C THR A 51 -21.16 -13.20 -6.51
N ALA A 52 -21.98 -12.81 -7.50
CA ALA A 52 -21.47 -12.27 -8.76
C ALA A 52 -20.87 -10.87 -8.56
N ALA A 53 -21.53 -10.03 -7.77
CA ALA A 53 -21.12 -8.63 -7.56
C ALA A 53 -19.87 -8.53 -6.68
N SER A 54 -19.73 -9.38 -5.66
CA SER A 54 -18.60 -9.37 -4.73
C SER A 54 -17.24 -9.60 -5.40
N GLN A 55 -17.20 -10.21 -6.58
CA GLN A 55 -15.96 -10.41 -7.32
C GLN A 55 -15.31 -9.09 -7.80
N VAL A 56 -16.08 -7.99 -7.85
CA VAL A 56 -15.53 -6.65 -8.14
C VAL A 56 -14.47 -6.24 -7.13
N PHE A 57 -14.57 -6.68 -5.87
CA PHE A 57 -13.61 -6.32 -4.83
C PHE A 57 -12.21 -6.92 -5.06
N PHE A 58 -12.10 -8.00 -5.85
CA PHE A 58 -10.79 -8.53 -6.24
C PHE A 58 -10.05 -7.62 -7.22
N TRP A 59 -10.68 -6.59 -7.80
CA TRP A 59 -10.05 -5.58 -8.67
C TRP A 59 -9.47 -4.39 -7.89
N VAL A 60 -9.31 -4.53 -6.57
CA VAL A 60 -8.82 -3.47 -5.69
C VAL A 60 -7.48 -2.89 -6.12
N GLY A 61 -6.54 -3.67 -6.65
CA GLY A 61 -5.22 -3.18 -7.04
C GLY A 61 -5.26 -2.20 -8.20
N PRO A 62 -5.81 -2.58 -9.37
CA PRO A 62 -6.03 -1.63 -10.46
C PRO A 62 -6.85 -0.41 -10.06
N PHE A 63 -7.91 -0.60 -9.26
CA PHE A 63 -8.69 0.52 -8.75
C PHE A 63 -7.83 1.46 -7.88
N LEU A 64 -7.04 0.91 -6.96
CA LEU A 64 -6.22 1.68 -6.04
C LEU A 64 -5.15 2.49 -6.79
N ILE A 65 -4.42 1.86 -7.71
CA ILE A 65 -3.30 2.50 -8.42
C ILE A 65 -3.76 3.45 -9.53
N TYR A 66 -4.80 3.11 -10.27
CA TYR A 66 -5.21 3.89 -11.46
C TYR A 66 -6.38 4.83 -11.22
N VAL A 67 -7.13 4.67 -10.13
CA VAL A 67 -8.28 5.53 -9.82
C VAL A 67 -8.08 6.26 -8.50
N LEU A 68 -7.90 5.53 -7.39
CA LEU A 68 -7.90 6.12 -6.07
C LEU A 68 -6.67 7.00 -5.81
N LEU A 69 -5.45 6.48 -5.99
CA LEU A 69 -4.23 7.25 -5.74
C LEU A 69 -4.10 8.48 -6.64
N PRO A 70 -4.34 8.41 -7.96
CA PRO A 70 -4.31 9.59 -8.82
C PRO A 70 -5.36 10.64 -8.42
N ALA A 71 -6.57 10.21 -8.05
CA ALA A 71 -7.60 11.12 -7.57
C ALA A 71 -7.20 11.82 -6.26
N LEU A 72 -6.56 11.10 -5.34
CA LEU A 72 -6.04 11.67 -4.09
C LEU A 72 -4.86 12.63 -4.36
N ASP A 73 -3.95 12.28 -5.27
CA ASP A 73 -2.82 13.15 -5.64
C ASP A 73 -3.30 14.47 -6.25
N ILE A 74 -4.31 14.45 -7.14
CA ILE A 74 -4.93 15.66 -7.67
C ILE A 74 -5.61 16.47 -6.56
N ARG A 75 -6.28 15.81 -5.61
CA ARG A 75 -7.06 16.48 -4.57
C ARG A 75 -6.20 17.17 -3.50
N PHE A 76 -5.07 16.56 -3.14
CA PHE A 76 -4.19 17.04 -2.07
C PHE A 76 -2.92 17.75 -2.57
N GLY A 77 -2.57 17.57 -3.84
CA GLY A 77 -1.40 18.18 -4.46
C GLY A 77 -0.08 17.55 -4.00
N ARG A 78 1.00 17.97 -4.65
CA ARG A 78 2.36 17.49 -4.38
C ARG A 78 2.82 17.98 -3.02
N ASP A 79 3.32 17.07 -2.19
CA ASP A 79 3.98 17.43 -0.94
C ASP A 79 5.35 18.07 -1.23
N GLY A 80 5.60 19.23 -0.66
CA GLY A 80 6.86 19.97 -0.80
C GLY A 80 7.87 19.68 0.31
N GLN A 81 7.57 18.76 1.22
CA GLN A 81 8.39 18.45 2.40
C GLN A 81 9.27 17.22 2.17
N ASN A 82 10.23 17.31 1.26
CA ASN A 82 11.25 16.25 1.14
C ASN A 82 12.26 16.37 2.29
N PRO A 83 12.67 15.26 2.94
CA PRO A 83 13.75 15.31 3.92
C PRO A 83 15.06 15.78 3.25
N PRO A 84 15.85 16.64 3.91
CA PRO A 84 17.18 16.98 3.43
C PRO A 84 18.15 15.80 3.63
N ASP A 85 19.20 15.73 2.80
CA ASP A 85 20.08 14.55 2.70
C ASP A 85 20.76 14.17 4.02
N ASP A 86 21.05 15.15 4.87
CA ASP A 86 21.64 14.99 6.20
C ASP A 86 20.72 14.25 7.19
N VAL A 87 19.41 14.29 6.97
CA VAL A 87 18.40 13.63 7.79
C VAL A 87 18.06 12.22 7.27
N MET A 88 18.42 11.90 6.02
CA MET A 88 18.10 10.61 5.40
C MET A 88 18.70 9.43 6.18
N ALA A 89 19.99 9.50 6.51
CA ALA A 89 20.68 8.46 7.29
C ALA A 89 20.07 8.26 8.68
N TYR A 90 19.50 9.32 9.28
CA TYR A 90 18.77 9.21 10.54
C TYR A 90 17.44 8.47 10.37
N LEU A 91 16.68 8.78 9.32
CA LEU A 91 15.37 8.13 9.05
C LEU A 91 15.51 6.64 8.78
N GLU A 92 16.55 6.23 8.03
CA GLU A 92 16.84 4.81 7.77
C GLU A 92 17.18 4.04 9.06
N ASN A 93 17.79 4.71 10.05
CA ASN A 93 18.13 4.10 11.34
C ASN A 93 17.01 4.20 12.38
N ASP A 94 15.99 5.03 12.14
CA ASP A 94 14.85 5.14 13.05
C ASP A 94 13.98 3.88 12.96
N ARG A 95 13.75 3.29 14.13
CA ARG A 95 13.07 1.99 14.27
C ARG A 95 11.68 1.99 13.69
N TYR A 96 10.96 3.11 13.76
CA TYR A 96 9.58 3.21 13.28
C TYR A 96 9.50 2.99 11.77
N TYR A 97 10.35 3.68 10.99
CA TYR A 97 10.35 3.52 9.53
C TYR A 97 10.81 2.13 9.13
N ARG A 98 11.84 1.58 9.81
CA ARG A 98 12.28 0.20 9.62
C ARG A 98 11.18 -0.81 9.89
N TYR A 99 10.41 -0.65 10.97
CA TYR A 99 9.31 -1.55 11.27
C TYR A 99 8.19 -1.47 10.24
N CYS A 100 7.89 -0.28 9.69
CA CYS A 100 6.94 -0.16 8.59
C CYS A 100 7.38 -1.00 7.38
N THR A 101 8.66 -0.98 7.02
CA THR A 101 9.21 -1.84 5.97
C THR A 101 9.22 -3.31 6.35
N TYR A 102 9.59 -3.65 7.59
CA TYR A 102 9.66 -5.05 8.04
C TYR A 102 8.30 -5.72 8.10
N ILE A 103 7.24 -4.98 8.43
CA ILE A 103 5.88 -5.52 8.45
C ILE A 103 5.24 -5.53 7.05
N PHE A 104 5.70 -4.68 6.13
CA PHE A 104 5.29 -4.73 4.72
C PHE A 104 5.61 -6.10 4.09
N ILE A 105 6.83 -6.60 4.27
CA ILE A 105 7.32 -7.85 3.66
C ILE A 105 6.43 -9.06 3.96
N PRO A 106 6.11 -9.42 5.22
CA PRO A 106 5.27 -10.58 5.51
C PRO A 106 3.85 -10.43 4.97
N PHE A 107 3.27 -9.22 4.98
CA PHE A 107 1.95 -9.00 4.37
C PHE A 107 2.00 -9.14 2.85
N GLN A 108 3.07 -8.68 2.20
CA GLN A 108 3.26 -8.87 0.76
C GLN A 108 3.31 -10.36 0.41
N TYR A 109 4.13 -11.15 1.13
CA TYR A 109 4.18 -12.59 0.92
C TYR A 109 2.85 -13.27 1.23
N ALA A 110 2.15 -12.87 2.30
CA ALA A 110 0.83 -13.39 2.61
C ALA A 110 -0.16 -13.13 1.48
N THR A 111 -0.17 -11.93 0.91
CA THR A 111 -1.03 -11.57 -0.22
C THR A 111 -0.72 -12.40 -1.46
N VAL A 112 0.55 -12.64 -1.78
CA VAL A 112 0.94 -13.49 -2.91
C VAL A 112 0.52 -14.95 -2.68
N ILE A 113 0.78 -15.51 -1.50
CA ILE A 113 0.42 -16.90 -1.16
C ILE A 113 -1.10 -17.06 -1.21
N PHE A 114 -1.84 -16.15 -0.58
CA PHE A 114 -3.29 -16.16 -0.58
C PHE A 114 -3.86 -15.98 -1.98
N GLY A 115 -3.28 -15.09 -2.78
CA GLY A 115 -3.67 -14.88 -4.17
C GLY A 115 -3.51 -16.15 -5.01
N ALA A 116 -2.37 -16.84 -4.89
CA ALA A 116 -2.15 -18.11 -5.58
C ALA A 116 -3.13 -19.20 -5.12
N TYR A 117 -3.39 -19.29 -3.81
CA TYR A 117 -4.41 -20.17 -3.25
C TYR A 117 -5.81 -19.87 -3.83
N ALA A 118 -6.30 -18.63 -3.71
CA ALA A 118 -7.65 -18.28 -4.14
C ALA A 118 -7.83 -18.36 -5.67
N PHE A 119 -6.77 -18.16 -6.45
CA PHE A 119 -6.80 -18.32 -7.90
C PHE A 119 -6.98 -19.78 -8.33
N THR A 120 -6.39 -20.71 -7.59
CA THR A 120 -6.37 -22.15 -7.91
C THR A 120 -7.43 -22.96 -7.16
N ALA A 121 -8.00 -22.40 -6.08
CA ALA A 121 -9.01 -23.06 -5.27
C ALA A 121 -10.25 -23.44 -6.10
N THR A 122 -10.64 -24.71 -5.97
CA THR A 122 -11.88 -25.24 -6.55
C THR A 122 -13.09 -25.04 -5.63
N ASP A 123 -12.83 -24.76 -4.35
CA ASP A 123 -13.85 -24.46 -3.33
C ASP A 123 -13.40 -23.26 -2.47
N LEU A 124 -14.24 -22.23 -2.44
CA LEU A 124 -14.13 -21.03 -1.61
C LEU A 124 -15.43 -20.84 -0.81
N SER A 125 -16.04 -21.94 -0.37
CA SER A 125 -17.28 -21.95 0.40
C SER A 125 -17.16 -21.15 1.72
N TRP A 126 -15.97 -21.15 2.34
CA TRP A 126 -15.68 -20.34 3.52
C TRP A 126 -15.82 -18.83 3.27
N LEU A 127 -15.61 -18.39 2.02
CA LEU A 127 -15.79 -17.01 1.58
C LEU A 127 -17.21 -16.75 1.03
N GLY A 128 -18.06 -17.78 0.95
CA GLY A 128 -19.44 -17.72 0.49
C GLY A 128 -19.62 -17.92 -1.02
N TYR A 129 -18.65 -18.52 -1.72
CA TYR A 129 -18.77 -18.88 -3.13
C TYR A 129 -19.21 -20.33 -3.31
N GLU A 130 -20.05 -20.58 -4.33
CA GLU A 130 -20.35 -21.94 -4.81
C GLU A 130 -19.21 -22.41 -5.73
N GLY A 131 -18.17 -23.00 -5.12
CA GLY A 131 -16.95 -23.42 -5.81
C GLY A 131 -15.86 -22.34 -5.82
N GLY A 132 -15.06 -22.30 -6.88
CA GLY A 132 -13.95 -21.35 -7.04
C GLY A 132 -14.37 -19.99 -7.60
N LEU A 133 -13.43 -19.04 -7.68
CA LEU A 133 -13.67 -17.76 -8.33
C LEU A 133 -13.98 -17.95 -9.83
N SER A 134 -14.86 -17.09 -10.36
CA SER A 134 -15.04 -17.02 -11.82
C SER A 134 -13.78 -16.45 -12.49
N TRP A 135 -13.66 -16.60 -13.81
CA TRP A 135 -12.54 -16.01 -14.56
C TRP A 135 -12.40 -14.50 -14.35
N ALA A 136 -13.51 -13.77 -14.21
CA ALA A 136 -13.47 -12.33 -13.93
C ALA A 136 -12.84 -12.03 -12.57
N GLY A 137 -13.20 -12.79 -11.53
CA GLY A 137 -12.61 -12.68 -10.19
C GLY A 137 -11.13 -13.08 -10.17
N LYS A 138 -10.77 -14.15 -10.91
CA LYS A 138 -9.38 -14.61 -11.05
C LYS A 138 -8.49 -13.57 -11.72
N LEU A 139 -8.96 -12.94 -12.79
CA LEU A 139 -8.23 -11.85 -13.46
C LEU A 139 -8.06 -10.64 -12.54
N GLY A 140 -9.13 -10.22 -11.86
CA GLY A 140 -9.05 -9.13 -10.89
C GLY A 140 -8.04 -9.43 -9.79
N LEU A 141 -8.11 -10.62 -9.19
CA LEU A 141 -7.19 -11.08 -8.14
C LEU A 141 -5.73 -11.08 -8.64
N ALA A 142 -5.47 -11.67 -9.80
CA ALA A 142 -4.11 -11.75 -10.36
C ALA A 142 -3.52 -10.37 -10.64
N LEU A 143 -4.32 -9.44 -11.20
CA LEU A 143 -3.89 -8.07 -11.41
C LEU A 143 -3.66 -7.33 -10.10
N SER A 144 -4.52 -7.53 -9.11
CA SER A 144 -4.36 -6.89 -7.80
C SER A 144 -3.11 -7.36 -7.07
N VAL A 145 -2.85 -8.67 -7.06
CA VAL A 145 -1.65 -9.24 -6.44
C VAL A 145 -0.37 -8.88 -7.20
N GLY A 146 -0.44 -8.74 -8.53
CA GLY A 146 0.73 -8.38 -9.34
C GLY A 146 1.12 -6.91 -9.26
N VAL A 147 0.17 -6.02 -8.93
CA VAL A 147 0.36 -4.56 -8.93
C VAL A 147 0.54 -3.97 -7.53
N LEU A 148 0.01 -4.62 -6.49
CA LEU A 148 0.16 -4.22 -5.08
C LEU A 148 1.32 -4.94 -4.42
#